data_AF-A0A2U1W5J5-F1
#
_entry.id   AF-A0A2U1W5J5-F1
#
_cell.length_a   1.000
_cell.length_b   1.000
_cell.length_c   1.000
_cell.angle_alpha   90.00
_cell.angle_beta   90.00
_cell.angle_gamma   90.00
#
_symmetry.space_group_name_H-M   'P 1'
#
loop_
_entity.id
_entity.type
_entity.pdbx_description
1 polymer ?
#
loop_
_entity_poly.entity_id
_entity_poly.type
_entity_poly.pdbx_seq_one_letter_code
_entity_poly.pdbx_strand_id
1 'polypeptide(L)'
;MPSSHRKIMINRAPVLTLWAAVVAERLGLDRNEALTLGKALSGLTAQAKGVRLGIYEPTPETVGDQRKALQPGEEIHIDLMGRSIPAVHTKDGLHAVRQGKPITPTSVERYLVSKFGEDLEEVRQAMTGLANSLPAADLARQAFRLYEAFRPEVKAGTAGWGAEGELDLAKLASAARP
;
A
#
# COMPACT_ATOMS: atom_id res chain seq x y z
N MET A 1 -12.33 -21.74 18.89
CA MET A 1 -11.64 -20.75 19.74
C MET A 1 -12.14 -19.39 19.28
N PRO A 2 -12.76 -18.55 20.13
CA PRO A 2 -13.21 -17.25 19.69
C PRO A 2 -11.97 -16.44 19.32
N SER A 3 -11.89 -16.04 18.05
CA SER A 3 -10.81 -15.24 17.51
C SER A 3 -10.66 -14.00 18.37
N SER A 4 -9.50 -13.86 19.03
CA SER A 4 -9.16 -12.69 19.83
C SER A 4 -9.38 -11.43 18.99
N HIS A 5 -10.33 -10.58 19.40
CA HIS A 5 -10.55 -9.24 18.86
C HIS A 5 -9.34 -8.35 19.17
N ARG A 6 -8.22 -8.59 18.49
CA ARG A 6 -7.00 -7.81 18.65
C ARG A 6 -7.19 -6.47 17.94
N LYS A 7 -7.08 -5.41 18.73
CA LYS A 7 -7.29 -4.02 18.32
C LYS A 7 -6.00 -3.24 18.59
N ILE A 8 -5.55 -2.48 17.60
CA ILE A 8 -4.32 -1.69 17.67
C ILE A 8 -4.68 -0.23 17.44
N MET A 9 -4.21 0.67 18.30
CA MET A 9 -4.36 2.12 18.10
C MET A 9 -3.25 2.60 17.17
N ILE A 10 -3.63 3.07 15.98
CA ILE A 10 -2.66 3.47 14.96
C ILE A 10 -3.22 4.52 14.01
N ASN A 11 -2.33 5.34 13.46
CA ASN A 11 -2.68 6.28 12.40
C ASN A 11 -3.05 5.55 11.09
N ARG A 12 -3.87 6.20 10.26
CA ARG A 12 -4.22 5.71 8.91
C ARG A 12 -3.03 5.60 7.94
N ALA A 13 -2.08 6.54 8.02
CA ALA A 13 -0.95 6.59 7.10
C ALA A 13 -0.05 5.33 7.11
N PRO A 14 0.42 4.82 8.27
CA PRO A 14 1.20 3.57 8.29
C PRO A 14 0.37 2.36 7.86
N VAL A 15 -0.93 2.31 8.19
CA VAL A 15 -1.84 1.24 7.72
C VAL A 15 -1.97 1.24 6.20
N LEU A 16 -2.20 2.41 5.60
CA LEU A 16 -2.27 2.54 4.14
C LEU A 16 -0.93 2.23 3.47
N THR A 17 0.18 2.66 4.08
CA THR A 17 1.53 2.36 3.59
C THR A 17 1.76 0.84 3.51
N LEU A 18 1.45 0.11 4.59
CA LEU A 18 1.64 -1.32 4.66
C LEU A 18 0.71 -2.07 3.70
N TRP A 19 -0.57 -1.70 3.66
CA TRP A 19 -1.54 -2.32 2.77
C TRP A 19 -1.18 -2.13 1.30
N ALA A 20 -0.80 -0.92 0.89
CA ALA A 20 -0.37 -0.65 -0.47
C ALA A 20 0.88 -1.45 -0.86
N ALA A 21 1.83 -1.64 0.06
CA ALA A 21 2.99 -2.49 -0.18
C ALA A 21 2.58 -3.97 -0.37
N VAL A 22 1.69 -4.50 0.48
CA VAL A 22 1.17 -5.88 0.33
C VAL A 22 0.43 -6.06 -1.00
N VAL A 23 -0.36 -5.08 -1.43
CA VAL A 23 -1.06 -5.12 -2.73
C VAL A 23 -0.04 -5.09 -3.86
N ALA A 24 0.95 -4.21 -3.83
CA ALA A 24 2.00 -4.13 -4.84
C ALA A 24 2.77 -5.46 -4.97
N GLU A 25 3.15 -6.09 -3.85
CA GLU A 25 3.76 -7.42 -3.85
C GLU A 25 2.87 -8.47 -4.49
N ARG A 26 1.58 -8.46 -4.16
CA ARG A 26 0.60 -9.39 -4.73
C ARG A 26 0.42 -9.20 -6.24
N LEU A 27 0.71 -8.01 -6.75
CA LEU A 27 0.71 -7.66 -8.18
C LEU A 27 2.06 -7.90 -8.87
N GLY A 28 3.06 -8.46 -8.16
CA GLY A 28 4.35 -8.88 -8.74
C GLY A 28 5.49 -7.88 -8.58
N LEU A 29 5.30 -6.81 -7.81
CA LEU A 29 6.40 -5.94 -7.40
C LEU A 29 7.25 -6.62 -6.33
N ASP A 30 8.56 -6.39 -6.34
CA ASP A 30 9.37 -6.88 -5.23
C ASP A 30 9.14 -6.05 -3.96
N ARG A 31 9.57 -6.59 -2.82
CA ARG A 31 9.36 -5.97 -1.51
C ARG A 31 9.88 -4.54 -1.44
N ASN A 32 11.05 -4.27 -2.00
CA ASN A 32 11.68 -2.97 -1.93
C ASN A 32 10.90 -1.94 -2.75
N GLU A 33 10.52 -2.30 -3.97
CA GLU A 33 9.68 -1.47 -4.84
C GLU A 33 8.34 -1.18 -4.16
N ALA A 34 7.66 -2.23 -3.68
CA ALA A 34 6.36 -2.17 -3.04
C ALA A 34 6.34 -1.25 -1.81
N LEU A 35 7.37 -1.30 -0.97
CA LEU A 35 7.53 -0.41 0.18
C LEU A 35 7.59 1.06 -0.24
N THR A 36 8.39 1.39 -1.25
CA THR A 36 8.53 2.78 -1.71
C THR A 36 7.22 3.31 -2.30
N LEU A 37 6.53 2.49 -3.12
CA LEU A 37 5.24 2.82 -3.69
C LEU A 37 4.18 3.01 -2.61
N GLY A 38 4.11 2.11 -1.62
CA GLY A 38 3.17 2.24 -0.50
C GLY A 38 3.38 3.52 0.29
N LYS A 39 4.65 3.91 0.50
CA LYS A 39 4.98 5.16 1.19
C LYS A 39 4.55 6.38 0.37
N ALA A 40 4.84 6.41 -0.92
CA ALA A 40 4.43 7.49 -1.80
C ALA A 40 2.90 7.61 -1.87
N LEU A 41 2.18 6.49 -2.05
CA LEU A 41 0.72 6.43 -2.10
C LEU A 41 0.08 7.06 -0.86
N SER A 42 0.55 6.70 0.34
CA SER A 42 0.04 7.26 1.59
C SER A 42 0.22 8.78 1.71
N GLY A 43 1.24 9.33 1.05
CA GLY A 43 1.50 10.76 0.97
C GLY A 43 0.62 11.49 -0.05
N LEU A 44 0.14 10.79 -1.07
CA LEU A 44 -0.76 11.31 -2.10
C LEU A 44 -2.21 11.38 -1.64
N THR A 45 -2.60 10.65 -0.59
CA THR A 45 -3.97 10.66 -0.05
C THR A 45 -4.40 11.95 0.68
N ALA A 46 -3.62 13.03 0.61
CA ALA A 46 -4.02 14.39 0.99
C ALA A 46 -4.36 15.31 -0.21
N GLN A 47 -4.14 14.88 -1.46
CA GLN A 47 -4.56 15.61 -2.65
C GLN A 47 -5.56 14.78 -3.47
N ALA A 48 -6.81 15.22 -3.48
CA ALA A 48 -7.77 14.80 -4.49
C ALA A 48 -7.59 15.64 -5.76
N LYS A 49 -7.37 14.99 -6.89
CA LYS A 49 -8.00 15.22 -8.21
C LYS A 49 -7.08 14.66 -9.32
N GLY A 50 -7.61 13.74 -10.10
CA GLY A 50 -6.95 13.22 -11.28
C GLY A 50 -7.55 11.89 -11.73
N VAL A 51 -8.78 11.92 -12.24
CA VAL A 51 -9.24 10.85 -13.13
C VAL A 51 -8.51 11.03 -14.44
N ARG A 52 -7.63 10.10 -14.80
CA ARG A 52 -7.39 9.73 -16.20
C ARG A 52 -7.26 8.21 -16.31
N LEU A 53 -8.02 7.70 -17.26
CA LEU A 53 -8.07 6.33 -17.74
C LEU A 53 -6.73 5.94 -18.37
N GLY A 54 -6.23 4.79 -17.94
CA GLY A 54 -5.22 4.01 -18.62
C GLY A 54 -5.26 2.65 -17.95
N ILE A 55 -5.87 1.68 -18.60
CA ILE A 55 -5.95 0.31 -18.12
C ILE A 55 -4.53 -0.24 -18.22
N TYR A 56 -3.72 0.02 -17.21
CA TYR A 56 -2.60 -0.84 -16.88
C TYR A 56 -2.99 -1.50 -15.57
N GLU A 57 -3.75 -2.59 -15.66
CA GLU A 57 -3.83 -3.51 -14.53
C GLU A 57 -2.40 -4.04 -14.37
N PRO A 58 -1.65 -3.67 -13.32
CA PRO A 58 -0.31 -4.20 -13.12
C PRO A 58 -0.52 -5.67 -12.76
N THR A 59 -0.39 -6.53 -13.76
CA THR A 59 -0.19 -7.96 -13.56
C THR A 59 1.30 -8.21 -13.36
N PRO A 60 1.68 -9.32 -12.69
CA PRO A 60 3.08 -9.70 -12.57
C PRO A 60 3.83 -9.73 -13.91
N GLU A 61 3.13 -10.11 -14.99
CA GLU A 61 3.66 -10.18 -16.35
C GLU A 61 3.89 -8.79 -16.94
N THR A 62 2.89 -7.92 -16.87
CA THR A 62 2.96 -6.55 -17.42
C THR A 62 3.98 -5.68 -16.69
N VAL A 63 4.12 -5.83 -15.36
CA VAL A 63 5.18 -5.15 -14.59
C VAL A 63 6.56 -5.67 -15.01
N GLY A 64 6.70 -6.99 -15.19
CA GLY A 64 7.96 -7.62 -15.61
C GLY A 64 8.44 -7.16 -17.00
N ASP A 65 7.52 -6.97 -17.94
CA ASP A 65 7.85 -6.52 -19.29
C ASP A 65 8.18 -5.02 -19.35
N GLN A 66 7.46 -4.17 -18.59
CA GLN A 66 7.82 -2.76 -18.45
C GLN A 66 9.21 -2.58 -17.82
N ARG A 67 9.57 -3.40 -16.81
CA ARG A 67 10.92 -3.35 -16.19
C ARG A 67 12.05 -3.54 -17.20
N LYS A 68 11.88 -4.39 -18.23
CA LYS A 68 12.93 -4.68 -19.22
C LYS A 68 13.16 -3.54 -20.21
N ALA A 69 12.19 -2.65 -20.37
CA ALA A 69 12.23 -1.57 -21.36
C ALA A 69 12.83 -0.25 -20.81
N LEU A 70 13.04 -0.14 -19.50
CA LEU A 70 13.35 1.13 -18.85
C LEU A 70 14.84 1.35 -18.67
N GLN A 71 15.30 2.57 -18.99
CA GLN A 71 16.68 2.97 -18.74
C GLN A 71 16.84 3.51 -17.30
N PRO A 72 18.01 3.30 -16.66
CA PRO A 72 18.30 3.90 -15.35
C PRO A 72 18.15 5.43 -15.38
N GLY A 73 17.38 5.99 -14.44
CA GLY A 73 17.11 7.43 -14.35
C GLY A 73 15.88 7.93 -15.13
N GLU A 74 15.21 7.07 -15.90
CA GLU A 74 13.92 7.40 -16.51
C GLU A 74 12.81 7.37 -15.44
N GLU A 75 11.97 8.43 -15.44
CA GLU A 75 10.79 8.50 -14.58
C GLU A 75 9.62 7.80 -15.24
N ILE A 76 9.02 6.86 -14.51
CA ILE A 76 7.82 6.15 -14.90
C ILE A 76 6.70 6.43 -13.91
N HIS A 77 5.49 6.11 -14.33
CA HIS A 77 4.32 6.17 -13.47
C HIS A 77 3.77 4.75 -13.25
N ILE A 78 3.66 4.36 -11.97
CA ILE A 78 3.02 3.11 -11.57
C ILE A 78 1.65 3.39 -11.00
N ASP A 79 0.64 2.74 -11.56
CA ASP A 79 -0.73 2.82 -11.05
C ASP A 79 -0.94 1.79 -9.94
N LEU A 80 -1.26 2.26 -8.73
CA LEU A 80 -1.51 1.43 -7.56
C LEU A 80 -2.71 1.98 -6.78
N MET A 81 -3.70 1.11 -6.53
CA MET A 81 -4.94 1.43 -5.80
C MET A 81 -5.62 2.74 -6.26
N GLY A 82 -5.65 2.99 -7.57
CA GLY A 82 -6.27 4.19 -8.17
C GLY A 82 -5.44 5.47 -7.98
N ARG A 83 -4.13 5.36 -7.78
CA ARG A 83 -3.19 6.49 -7.77
C ARG A 83 -2.03 6.20 -8.72
N SER A 84 -1.68 7.18 -9.53
CA SER A 84 -0.48 7.15 -10.35
C SER A 84 0.70 7.70 -9.56
N ILE A 85 1.73 6.88 -9.36
CA ILE A 85 2.87 7.16 -8.49
C ILE A 85 4.11 7.31 -9.37
N PRO A 86 4.79 8.48 -9.36
CA PRO A 86 6.05 8.63 -10.07
C PRO A 86 7.13 7.78 -9.40
N ALA A 87 7.93 7.10 -10.20
CA ALA A 87 9.00 6.23 -9.76
C ALA A 87 10.15 6.26 -10.76
N VAL A 88 11.37 6.04 -10.29
CA VAL A 88 12.56 6.00 -11.15
C VAL A 88 13.25 4.65 -11.04
N HIS A 89 13.83 4.20 -12.15
CA HIS A 89 14.67 3.01 -12.13
C HIS A 89 16.01 3.34 -11.46
N THR A 90 16.31 2.65 -10.36
CA THR A 90 17.59 2.74 -9.66
C THR A 90 18.35 1.43 -9.83
N LYS A 91 19.63 1.42 -9.46
CA LYS A 91 20.44 0.19 -9.41
C LYS A 91 19.84 -0.90 -8.51
N ASP A 92 19.00 -0.52 -7.55
CA ASP A 92 18.42 -1.40 -6.54
C ASP A 92 16.94 -1.73 -6.86
N GLY A 93 16.48 -1.42 -8.08
CA GLY A 93 15.10 -1.61 -8.53
C GLY A 93 14.31 -0.30 -8.63
N LEU A 94 12.99 -0.42 -8.81
CA LEU A 94 12.11 0.73 -8.96
C LEU A 94 11.85 1.43 -7.62
N HIS A 95 12.18 2.72 -7.52
CA HIS A 95 11.91 3.50 -6.31
C HIS A 95 10.93 4.63 -6.60
N ALA A 96 9.84 4.69 -5.83
CA ALA A 96 8.91 5.81 -5.88
C ALA A 96 9.60 7.14 -5.53
N VAL A 97 9.23 8.20 -6.25
CA VAL A 97 9.78 9.55 -6.08
C VAL A 97 8.83 10.39 -5.23
N ARG A 98 9.40 11.09 -4.24
CA ARG A 98 8.67 12.09 -3.46
C ARG A 98 9.53 13.34 -3.32
N GLN A 99 8.97 14.50 -3.67
CA GLN A 99 9.68 15.78 -3.63
C GLN A 99 11.01 15.73 -4.41
N GLY A 100 11.00 15.08 -5.59
CA GLY A 100 12.16 14.96 -6.47
C GLY A 100 13.26 14.02 -5.98
N LYS A 101 13.03 13.23 -4.92
CA LYS A 101 14.00 12.26 -4.40
C LYS A 101 13.40 10.84 -4.35
N PRO A 102 14.15 9.81 -4.78
CA PRO A 102 13.74 8.43 -4.59
C PRO A 102 13.60 8.11 -3.10
N ILE A 103 12.50 7.46 -2.73
CA ILE A 103 12.30 6.92 -1.38
C ILE A 103 13.18 5.68 -1.23
N THR A 104 13.85 5.53 -0.09
CA THR A 104 14.64 4.31 0.18
C THR A 104 13.79 3.27 0.92
N PRO A 105 13.79 1.99 0.50
CA PRO A 105 13.02 0.92 1.13
C PRO A 105 13.28 0.83 2.64
N THR A 106 14.54 0.87 3.05
CA THR A 106 14.96 0.82 4.46
C THR A 106 14.40 1.97 5.30
N SER A 107 14.12 3.15 4.71
CA SER A 107 13.46 4.24 5.44
C SER A 107 11.98 3.93 5.69
N VAL A 108 11.32 3.23 4.76
CA VAL A 108 9.93 2.82 4.90
C VAL A 108 9.80 1.69 5.92
N GLU A 109 10.71 0.71 5.90
CA GLU A 109 10.74 -0.37 6.89
C GLU A 109 10.90 0.19 8.31
N ARG A 110 11.89 1.05 8.53
CA ARG A 110 12.08 1.71 9.83
C ARG A 110 10.84 2.50 10.26
N TYR A 111 10.18 3.18 9.33
CA TYR A 111 8.94 3.89 9.59
C TYR A 111 7.79 2.94 10.00
N LEU A 112 7.63 1.81 9.33
CA LEU A 112 6.61 0.81 9.67
C LEU A 112 6.90 0.15 11.01
N VAL A 113 8.15 -0.26 11.26
CA VAL A 113 8.59 -0.80 12.56
C VAL A 113 8.35 0.20 13.68
N SER A 114 8.67 1.48 13.48
CA SER A 114 8.42 2.48 14.52
C SER A 114 6.93 2.76 14.79
N LYS A 115 6.03 2.41 13.85
CA LYS A 115 4.60 2.71 13.94
C LYS A 115 3.76 1.53 14.42
N PHE A 116 4.15 0.32 14.02
CA PHE A 116 3.47 -0.90 14.41
C PHE A 116 4.17 -1.64 15.55
N GLY A 117 5.47 -1.40 15.79
CA GLY A 117 6.23 -2.11 16.80
C GLY A 117 6.16 -3.63 16.59
N GLU A 118 5.83 -4.35 17.67
CA GLU A 118 5.71 -5.81 17.69
C GLU A 118 4.52 -6.32 16.86
N ASP A 119 3.51 -5.47 16.60
CA ASP A 119 2.31 -5.84 15.83
C ASP A 119 2.57 -5.89 14.31
N LEU A 120 3.72 -5.38 13.82
CA LEU A 120 3.98 -5.22 12.39
C LEU A 120 3.82 -6.54 11.63
N GLU A 121 4.40 -7.60 12.17
CA GLU A 121 4.42 -8.89 11.49
C GLU A 121 3.03 -9.52 11.43
N GLU A 122 2.27 -9.46 12.53
CA GLU A 122 0.90 -9.98 12.60
C GLU A 122 -0.03 -9.22 11.63
N VAL A 123 0.03 -7.88 11.64
CA VAL A 123 -0.77 -7.05 10.72
C VAL A 123 -0.40 -7.34 9.27
N ARG A 124 0.90 -7.45 8.97
CA ARG A 124 1.37 -7.79 7.61
C ARG A 124 0.84 -9.14 7.17
N GLN A 125 0.92 -10.17 8.01
CA GLN A 125 0.42 -11.50 7.68
C GLN A 125 -1.09 -11.50 7.43
N ALA A 126 -1.85 -10.77 8.25
CA ALA A 126 -3.29 -10.62 8.07
C ALA A 126 -3.62 -9.94 6.72
N MET A 127 -2.91 -8.86 6.39
CA MET A 127 -3.03 -8.17 5.10
C MET A 127 -2.65 -9.08 3.93
N THR A 128 -1.55 -9.82 4.03
CA THR A 128 -1.13 -10.76 2.98
C THR A 128 -2.15 -11.87 2.79
N GLY A 129 -2.73 -12.39 3.86
CA GLY A 129 -3.83 -13.36 3.80
C GLY A 129 -5.06 -12.79 3.06
N LEU A 130 -5.44 -11.55 3.36
CA LEU A 130 -6.52 -10.85 2.67
C LEU A 130 -6.20 -10.66 1.17
N ALA A 131 -5.01 -10.17 0.83
CA ALA A 131 -4.60 -9.98 -0.56
C ALA A 131 -4.54 -11.29 -1.36
N ASN A 132 -4.15 -12.39 -0.72
CA ASN A 132 -4.10 -13.72 -1.34
C ASN A 132 -5.47 -14.38 -1.48
N SER A 133 -6.48 -13.94 -0.73
CA SER A 133 -7.84 -14.46 -0.83
C SER A 133 -8.58 -14.04 -2.11
N LEU A 134 -8.00 -13.11 -2.89
CA LEU A 134 -8.56 -12.60 -4.14
C LEU A 134 -7.64 -12.88 -5.33
N PRO A 135 -8.20 -13.07 -6.53
CA PRO A 135 -7.44 -12.96 -7.77
C PRO A 135 -6.75 -11.60 -7.88
N ALA A 136 -5.55 -11.55 -8.45
CA ALA A 136 -4.74 -10.32 -8.55
C ALA A 136 -5.50 -9.17 -9.22
N ALA A 137 -6.24 -9.45 -10.29
CA ALA A 137 -7.05 -8.45 -11.00
C ALA A 137 -8.20 -7.90 -10.13
N ASP A 138 -8.86 -8.75 -9.35
CA ASP A 138 -9.90 -8.31 -8.42
C ASP A 138 -9.33 -7.48 -7.27
N LEU A 139 -8.18 -7.88 -6.74
CA LEU A 139 -7.47 -7.10 -5.73
C LEU A 139 -7.10 -5.71 -6.27
N ALA A 140 -6.53 -5.62 -7.48
CA ALA A 140 -6.15 -4.34 -8.08
C ALA A 140 -7.33 -3.36 -8.16
N ARG A 141 -8.53 -3.87 -8.51
CA ARG A 141 -9.77 -3.08 -8.58
C ARG A 141 -10.36 -2.69 -7.23
N GLN A 142 -10.20 -3.54 -6.20
CA GLN A 142 -10.92 -3.41 -4.93
C GLN A 142 -10.05 -2.99 -3.75
N ALA A 143 -8.72 -2.98 -3.88
CA ALA A 143 -7.78 -2.78 -2.78
C ALA A 143 -8.05 -1.50 -1.98
N PHE A 144 -8.40 -0.38 -2.62
CA PHE A 144 -8.72 0.85 -1.87
C PHE A 144 -10.03 0.71 -1.09
N ARG A 145 -11.07 0.09 -1.67
CA ARG A 145 -12.34 -0.17 -0.99
C ARG A 145 -12.14 -1.09 0.23
N LEU A 146 -11.32 -2.13 0.10
CA LEU A 146 -10.96 -3.02 1.21
C LEU A 146 -10.28 -2.23 2.33
N TYR A 147 -9.32 -1.37 1.98
CA TYR A 147 -8.71 -0.46 2.95
C TYR A 147 -9.74 0.42 3.66
N GLU A 148 -10.71 0.98 2.95
CA GLU A 148 -11.75 1.79 3.59
C GLU A 148 -12.62 0.99 4.59
N ALA A 149 -12.77 -0.32 4.38
CA ALA A 149 -13.53 -1.19 5.26
C ALA A 149 -12.81 -1.53 6.57
N PHE A 150 -11.47 -1.65 6.57
CA PHE A 150 -10.70 -1.98 7.78
C PHE A 150 -9.85 -0.83 8.35
N ARG A 151 -9.74 0.32 7.65
CA ARG A 151 -8.89 1.43 8.09
C ARG A 151 -9.24 1.89 9.52
N PRO A 152 -8.26 2.42 10.26
CA PRO A 152 -8.50 3.00 11.58
C PRO A 152 -9.68 3.97 11.60
N GLU A 153 -10.62 3.73 12.51
CA GLU A 153 -11.76 4.61 12.75
C GLU A 153 -11.29 5.87 13.49
N VAL A 154 -11.42 7.03 12.84
CA VAL A 154 -11.12 8.34 13.44
C VAL A 154 -12.29 9.28 13.19
N LYS A 155 -12.36 10.35 13.98
CA LYS A 155 -13.38 11.40 13.82
C LYS A 155 -13.39 11.94 12.39
N ALA A 156 -14.59 12.27 11.89
CA ALA A 156 -14.74 12.86 10.57
C ALA A 156 -14.14 14.28 10.51
N GLY A 157 -13.78 14.72 9.30
CA GLY A 157 -13.22 16.04 9.06
C GLY A 157 -11.79 16.22 9.56
N THR A 158 -11.40 17.48 9.76
CA THR A 158 -10.05 17.87 10.20
C THR A 158 -9.71 17.34 11.60
N ALA A 159 -10.72 17.07 12.43
CA ALA A 159 -10.54 16.51 13.78
C ALA A 159 -9.94 15.10 13.79
N GLY A 160 -10.02 14.35 12.68
CA GLY A 160 -9.37 13.04 12.54
C GLY A 160 -7.99 13.09 11.88
N TRP A 161 -7.51 14.27 11.46
CA TRP A 161 -6.23 14.38 10.77
C TRP A 161 -5.08 14.09 11.72
N GLY A 162 -4.27 13.09 11.38
CA GLY A 162 -3.17 12.65 12.23
C GLY A 162 -3.60 11.96 13.54
N ALA A 163 -4.90 11.73 13.74
CA ALA A 163 -5.39 10.98 14.90
C ALA A 163 -5.08 9.49 14.74
N GLU A 164 -4.89 8.82 15.87
CA GLU A 164 -4.91 7.36 15.92
C GLU A 164 -6.36 6.89 16.00
N GLY A 165 -6.62 5.77 15.35
CA GLY A 165 -7.90 5.08 15.40
C GLY A 165 -7.68 3.60 15.66
N GLU A 166 -8.78 2.90 15.93
CA GLU A 166 -8.74 1.47 16.17
C GLU A 166 -8.64 0.70 14.84
N LEU A 167 -7.57 -0.07 14.67
CA LEU A 167 -7.44 -1.12 13.66
C LEU A 167 -7.84 -2.47 14.28
N ASP A 168 -8.95 -3.04 13.81
CA ASP A 168 -9.44 -4.35 14.26
C ASP A 168 -9.02 -5.44 13.27
N LEU A 169 -8.16 -6.37 13.73
CA LEU A 169 -7.69 -7.46 12.88
C LEU A 169 -8.80 -8.44 12.48
N ALA A 170 -9.88 -8.53 13.25
CA ALA A 170 -11.04 -9.34 12.86
C ALA A 170 -11.78 -8.73 11.65
N LYS A 171 -11.89 -7.39 11.59
CA LYS A 171 -12.44 -6.68 10.41
C LYS A 171 -11.57 -6.88 9.18
N LEU A 172 -10.25 -6.91 9.36
CA LEU A 172 -9.32 -7.18 8.27
C LEU A 172 -9.51 -8.59 7.71
N ALA A 173 -9.61 -9.61 8.58
CA ALA A 173 -9.82 -10.99 8.17
C ALA A 173 -11.20 -11.24 7.51
N SER A 174 -12.22 -10.46 7.86
CA SER A 174 -13.55 -10.57 7.26
C SER A 174 -13.77 -9.71 6.01
N ALA A 175 -12.88 -8.74 5.73
CA ALA A 175 -13.04 -7.79 4.62
C ALA A 175 -13.12 -8.44 3.22
N ALA A 176 -12.66 -9.68 3.04
CA ALA A 176 -12.80 -10.43 1.78
C ALA A 176 -14.14 -11.15 1.60
N ARG A 177 -14.98 -11.20 2.64
CA ARG A 177 -16.28 -11.90 2.58
C ARG A 177 -17.37 -10.89 2.20
N PRO A 178 -18.17 -11.16 1.16
CA PRO A 178 -19.33 -10.32 0.80
C PRO A 178 -20.41 -10.33 1.90
#